data_AF-A0A9J7LCZ0-F1
#
_entry.id   AF-A0A9J7LCZ0-F1
#
_cell.length_a   1.000
_cell.length_b   1.000
_cell.length_c   1.000
_cell.angle_alpha   90.00
_cell.angle_beta   90.00
_cell.angle_gamma   90.00
#
_symmetry.space_group_name_H-M   'P 1'
#
loop_
_entity.id
_entity.type
_entity.pdbx_description
1 polymer ?
#
loop_
_entity_poly.entity_id
_entity_poly.type
_entity_poly.pdbx_seq_one_letter_code
_entity_poly.pdbx_strand_id
1 'polypeptide(L)'
;MPNVTLDEDSCTLSYAAGLEDGWYAIALVLEDFSPDPACSSGCGPYTGIPLQFLALVESTSTPCNQRPMIVGDEPRDQSCVGVPTGDTYTAVIQAQAEGAGVTIADILTTSPLGMTKSSLAVDPNYEQRASVTVTWTPTAQQAGQHIFCFRAADTNNIESTQRCLTILAGGKNLNFNRRW
;
A
#
# COMPACT_ATOMS: atom_id res chain seq x y z
N MET A 1 11.32 -13.26 -14.17
CA MET A 1 10.76 -14.27 -13.22
C MET A 1 10.01 -15.34 -14.02
N PRO A 2 10.23 -16.65 -13.81
CA PRO A 2 9.56 -17.70 -14.59
C PRO A 2 8.10 -17.91 -14.17
N ASN A 3 7.21 -18.26 -15.12
CA ASN A 3 5.78 -18.56 -14.91
C ASN A 3 4.99 -17.48 -14.17
N VAL A 4 5.31 -16.21 -14.47
CA VAL A 4 4.53 -15.07 -14.00
C VAL A 4 3.34 -14.85 -14.94
N THR A 5 2.16 -14.68 -14.36
CA THR A 5 0.93 -14.33 -15.06
C THR A 5 0.38 -13.03 -14.50
N LEU A 6 0.04 -12.09 -15.38
CA LEU A 6 -0.71 -10.89 -15.03
C LEU A 6 -2.19 -11.15 -15.30
N ASP A 7 -3.01 -10.99 -14.27
CA ASP A 7 -4.44 -10.79 -14.43
C ASP A 7 -4.69 -9.28 -14.54
N GLU A 8 -5.03 -8.83 -15.74
CA GLU A 8 -5.23 -7.41 -16.06
C GLU A 8 -6.52 -6.84 -15.44
N ASP A 9 -7.54 -7.67 -15.21
CA ASP A 9 -8.82 -7.23 -14.63
C ASP A 9 -8.67 -6.97 -13.13
N SER A 10 -7.96 -7.85 -12.44
CA SER A 10 -7.69 -7.72 -11.01
C SER A 10 -6.38 -7.00 -10.69
N CYS A 11 -5.63 -6.56 -11.70
CA CYS A 11 -4.28 -6.00 -11.58
C CYS A 11 -3.34 -6.86 -10.72
N THR A 12 -3.46 -8.19 -10.82
CA THR A 12 -2.75 -9.14 -9.95
C THR A 12 -1.65 -9.86 -10.70
N LEU A 13 -0.41 -9.67 -10.25
CA LEU A 13 0.73 -10.44 -10.72
C LEU A 13 0.86 -11.72 -9.86
N SER A 14 0.70 -12.88 -10.48
CA SER A 14 0.85 -14.19 -9.83
C SER A 14 2.08 -14.91 -10.36
N TYR A 15 2.69 -15.73 -9.51
CA TYR A 15 3.83 -16.57 -9.87
C TYR A 15 3.65 -17.97 -9.30
N ALA A 16 4.25 -18.97 -9.93
CA ALA A 16 4.16 -20.35 -9.47
C ALA A 16 4.88 -20.53 -8.11
N ALA A 17 4.29 -21.34 -7.23
CA ALA A 17 4.96 -21.77 -6.01
C ALA A 17 6.23 -22.59 -6.33
N GLY A 18 7.22 -22.54 -5.44
CA GLY A 18 8.46 -23.32 -5.57
C GLY A 18 9.59 -22.63 -6.34
N LEU A 19 9.58 -21.29 -6.41
CA LEU A 19 10.76 -20.54 -6.83
C LEU A 19 11.88 -20.67 -5.80
N GLU A 20 13.13 -20.71 -6.27
CA GLU A 20 14.31 -20.67 -5.40
C GLU A 20 14.46 -19.27 -4.78
N ASP A 21 15.05 -19.23 -3.58
CA ASP A 21 15.34 -17.99 -2.89
C ASP A 21 16.28 -17.11 -3.73
N GLY A 22 15.93 -15.84 -3.90
CA GLY A 22 16.75 -14.91 -4.67
C GLY A 22 15.99 -13.72 -5.27
N TRP A 23 16.75 -12.86 -5.93
CA TRP A 23 16.22 -11.68 -6.62
C TRP A 23 15.76 -12.02 -8.03
N TYR A 24 14.53 -11.65 -8.34
CA TYR A 24 13.93 -11.80 -9.65
C TYR A 24 13.60 -10.44 -10.24
N ALA A 25 14.10 -10.18 -11.45
CA ALA A 25 13.69 -9.03 -12.22
C ALA A 25 12.28 -9.24 -12.80
N ILE A 26 11.45 -8.20 -12.62
CA ILE A 26 10.12 -8.08 -13.19
C ILE A 26 10.09 -6.81 -14.03
N ALA A 27 9.60 -6.93 -15.26
CA ALA A 27 9.39 -5.83 -16.17
C ALA A 27 7.92 -5.86 -16.63
N LEU A 28 7.22 -4.73 -16.46
CA LEU A 28 5.85 -4.51 -16.86
C LEU A 28 5.77 -3.22 -17.67
N VAL A 29 4.71 -3.03 -18.45
CA VAL A 29 4.40 -1.75 -19.10
C VAL A 29 3.01 -1.35 -18.64
N LEU A 30 2.90 -0.16 -18.07
CA LEU A 30 1.62 0.45 -17.73
C LEU A 30 1.11 1.15 -18.98
N GLU A 31 -0.02 0.68 -19.48
CA GLU A 31 -0.63 1.17 -20.70
C GLU A 31 -1.94 1.91 -20.39
N ASP A 32 -2.14 3.08 -21.01
CA ASP A 32 -3.39 3.83 -20.92
C ASP A 32 -4.15 3.72 -22.24
N PHE A 33 -5.45 3.42 -22.17
CA PHE A 33 -6.31 3.20 -23.32
C PHE A 33 -7.46 4.20 -23.33
N SER A 34 -7.91 4.55 -24.53
CA SER A 34 -9.08 5.40 -24.68
C SER A 34 -10.31 4.77 -24.05
N PRO A 35 -11.08 5.52 -23.23
CA PRO A 35 -12.39 5.08 -22.82
C PRO A 35 -13.43 5.18 -23.95
N ASP A 36 -13.08 5.73 -25.12
CA ASP A 36 -13.97 5.82 -26.27
C ASP A 36 -14.35 4.41 -26.78
N PRO A 37 -15.64 4.04 -26.81
CA PRO A 37 -16.10 2.76 -27.34
C PRO A 37 -15.66 2.51 -28.78
N ALA A 38 -15.47 3.55 -29.60
CA ALA A 38 -14.95 3.44 -30.96
C ALA A 38 -13.49 2.93 -30.99
N CYS A 39 -12.77 3.06 -29.87
CA CYS A 39 -11.40 2.62 -29.69
C CYS A 39 -11.24 1.30 -28.92
N SER A 40 -12.33 0.66 -28.52
CA SER A 40 -12.38 -0.56 -27.69
C SER A 40 -11.60 -1.77 -28.24
N SER A 41 -11.11 -1.74 -29.49
CA SER A 41 -10.31 -2.83 -30.07
C SER A 41 -9.27 -2.39 -31.12
N GLY A 42 -9.10 -1.09 -31.37
CA GLY A 42 -8.40 -0.64 -32.59
C GLY A 42 -7.37 0.48 -32.44
N CYS A 43 -7.39 1.25 -31.34
CA CYS A 43 -6.57 2.46 -31.24
C CYS A 43 -5.18 2.21 -30.61
N GLY A 44 -4.96 1.05 -30.01
CA GLY A 44 -3.75 0.78 -29.22
C GLY A 44 -3.65 1.69 -27.97
N PRO A 45 -2.59 1.54 -27.16
CA PRO A 45 -2.39 2.36 -25.98
C PRO A 45 -1.94 3.78 -26.36
N TYR A 46 -2.48 4.78 -25.67
CA TYR A 46 -2.07 6.19 -25.80
C TYR A 46 -0.73 6.47 -25.12
N THR A 47 -0.47 5.81 -23.99
CA THR A 47 0.79 5.91 -23.27
C THR A 47 1.24 4.54 -22.82
N GLY A 48 2.56 4.34 -22.75
CA GLY A 48 3.19 3.13 -22.24
C GLY A 48 4.35 3.52 -21.35
N ILE A 49 4.24 3.27 -20.04
CA ILE A 49 5.28 3.59 -19.07
C ILE A 49 5.94 2.27 -18.63
N PRO A 50 7.21 2.02 -18.98
CA PRO A 50 7.89 0.82 -18.53
C PRO A 50 8.15 0.91 -17.02
N LEU A 51 7.79 -0.15 -16.31
CA LEU A 51 8.06 -0.33 -14.89
C LEU A 51 8.98 -1.53 -14.72
N GLN A 52 10.12 -1.32 -14.05
CA GLN A 52 11.07 -2.38 -13.74
C GLN A 52 11.36 -2.37 -12.24
N PHE A 53 11.27 -3.54 -11.62
CA PHE A 53 11.58 -3.71 -10.21
C PHE A 53 12.14 -5.10 -9.94
N LEU A 54 12.78 -5.25 -8.78
CA LEU A 54 13.28 -6.52 -8.28
C LEU A 54 12.33 -7.02 -7.20
N ALA A 55 11.93 -8.28 -7.31
CA ALA A 55 11.23 -9.01 -6.26
C ALA A 55 12.21 -9.97 -5.59
N LEU A 56 12.31 -9.90 -4.27
CA LEU A 56 13.04 -10.89 -3.47
C LEU A 56 12.08 -12.01 -3.12
N VAL A 57 12.42 -13.24 -3.50
CA VAL A 57 11.75 -14.45 -3.03
C VAL A 57 12.58 -15.01 -1.90
N GLU A 58 11.95 -15.23 -0.74
CA GLU A 58 12.57 -15.87 0.41
C GLU A 58 11.70 -17.03 0.89
N SER A 59 12.33 -18.13 1.23
CA SER A 59 11.68 -19.22 1.92
C SER A 59 11.49 -18.84 3.39
N THR A 60 10.27 -19.01 3.89
CA THR A 60 9.94 -18.75 5.28
C THR A 60 9.35 -20.00 5.92
N SER A 61 9.81 -20.30 7.13
CA SER A 61 9.21 -21.32 7.99
C SER A 61 7.97 -20.82 8.71
N THR A 62 7.68 -19.51 8.62
CA THR A 62 6.51 -18.90 9.26
C THR A 62 5.28 -19.19 8.41
N PRO A 63 4.26 -19.84 8.97
CA PRO A 63 3.01 -20.14 8.25
C PRO A 63 2.32 -18.87 7.75
N CYS A 64 1.66 -18.94 6.58
CA CYS A 64 0.96 -17.79 5.99
C CYS A 64 -0.12 -17.17 6.90
N ASN A 65 -0.66 -17.94 7.85
CA ASN A 65 -1.65 -17.46 8.82
C ASN A 65 -1.02 -16.74 10.03
N GLN A 66 0.31 -16.65 10.13
CA GLN A 66 1.04 -15.92 11.17
C GLN A 66 1.62 -14.58 10.65
N ARG A 67 1.12 -14.09 9.52
CA ARG A 67 1.48 -12.76 9.03
C ARG A 67 1.04 -11.66 10.01
N PRO A 68 1.75 -10.52 10.07
CA PRO A 68 1.30 -9.41 10.88
C PRO A 68 -0.03 -8.84 10.38
N MET A 69 -0.71 -8.10 11.25
CA MET A 69 -1.96 -7.43 10.93
C MET A 69 -1.94 -5.96 11.34
N ILE A 70 -2.61 -5.12 10.54
CA ILE A 70 -2.95 -3.77 10.98
C ILE A 70 -4.06 -3.87 12.03
N VAL A 71 -3.83 -3.23 13.18
CA VAL A 71 -4.73 -3.20 14.33
C VAL A 71 -5.60 -1.95 14.26
N GLY A 72 -6.87 -2.09 14.68
CA GLY A 72 -7.83 -1.00 14.70
C GLY A 72 -8.48 -0.74 13.34
N ASP A 73 -9.49 0.11 13.37
CA ASP A 73 -10.31 0.43 12.20
C ASP A 73 -9.77 1.63 11.44
N GLU A 74 -9.07 2.56 12.09
CA GLU A 74 -8.58 3.79 11.48
C GLU A 74 -7.06 3.76 11.23
N PRO A 75 -6.56 4.30 10.10
CA PRO A 75 -7.31 4.69 8.92
C PRO A 75 -7.96 3.47 8.23
N ARG A 76 -9.24 3.62 7.84
CA ARG A 76 -9.98 2.55 7.16
C ARG A 76 -9.46 2.34 5.75
N ASP A 77 -9.37 1.07 5.37
CA ASP A 77 -9.11 0.69 3.99
C ASP A 77 -10.22 1.23 3.07
N GLN A 78 -9.82 1.71 1.89
CA GLN A 78 -10.64 2.32 0.85
C GLN A 78 -11.42 3.57 1.28
N SER A 79 -11.07 4.16 2.43
CA SER A 79 -11.70 5.40 2.88
C SER A 79 -11.22 6.62 2.10
N CYS A 80 -11.96 7.71 2.22
CA CYS A 80 -11.59 9.01 1.65
C CYS A 80 -11.63 10.07 2.76
N VAL A 81 -10.53 10.78 2.95
CA VAL A 81 -10.36 11.81 3.97
C VAL A 81 -10.09 13.15 3.31
N GLY A 82 -10.84 14.18 3.69
CA GLY A 82 -10.62 15.55 3.20
C GLY A 82 -9.68 16.31 4.13
N VAL A 83 -8.66 16.95 3.55
CA VAL A 83 -7.71 17.79 4.29
C VAL A 83 -7.84 19.21 3.75
N PRO A 84 -8.52 20.13 4.46
CA PRO A 84 -8.65 21.51 4.04
C PRO A 84 -7.30 22.21 3.86
N THR A 85 -7.29 23.28 3.07
CA THR A 85 -6.07 24.07 2.86
C THR A 85 -5.55 24.65 4.17
N GLY A 86 -4.29 24.38 4.49
CA GLY A 86 -3.64 24.83 5.73
C GLY A 86 -3.80 23.87 6.93
N ASP A 87 -4.62 22.82 6.79
CA ASP A 87 -4.76 21.79 7.82
C ASP A 87 -3.72 20.67 7.64
N THR A 88 -3.51 19.91 8.72
CA THR A 88 -2.58 18.77 8.75
C THR A 88 -3.35 17.48 8.96
N TYR A 89 -3.22 16.54 8.03
CA TYR A 89 -3.61 15.16 8.26
C TYR A 89 -2.67 14.52 9.27
N THR A 90 -3.22 13.84 10.27
CA THR A 90 -2.46 13.04 11.24
C THR A 90 -3.16 11.71 11.44
N ALA A 91 -2.41 10.61 11.40
CA ALA A 91 -2.91 9.29 11.73
C ALA A 91 -1.87 8.46 12.49
N VAL A 92 -2.35 7.61 13.38
CA VAL A 92 -1.54 6.59 14.03
C VAL A 92 -1.89 5.27 13.37
N ILE A 93 -0.88 4.59 12.83
CA ILE A 93 -1.03 3.25 12.28
C ILE A 93 -0.47 2.29 13.31
N GLN A 94 -1.29 1.31 13.70
CA GLN A 94 -0.89 0.28 14.65
C GLN A 94 -0.84 -1.07 13.94
N ALA A 95 0.13 -1.89 14.30
CA ALA A 95 0.30 -3.23 13.78
C ALA A 95 0.62 -4.22 14.90
N GLN A 96 0.30 -5.49 14.67
CA GLN A 96 0.56 -6.59 15.57
C GLN A 96 1.19 -7.75 14.80
N ALA A 97 2.28 -8.31 15.34
CA ALA A 97 2.85 -9.57 14.88
C ALA A 97 2.07 -10.77 15.47
N GLU A 98 1.88 -11.82 14.68
CA GLU A 98 1.13 -13.02 15.09
C GLU A 98 2.04 -14.23 15.44
N GLY A 99 3.33 -14.16 15.10
CA GLY A 99 4.33 -15.20 15.38
C GLY A 99 4.89 -15.16 16.82
N ALA A 100 5.15 -16.33 17.40
CA ALA A 100 5.81 -16.43 18.70
C ALA A 100 7.27 -15.94 18.61
N GLY A 101 7.64 -14.95 19.43
CA GLY A 101 8.98 -14.35 19.40
C GLY A 101 9.24 -13.42 18.20
N VAL A 102 8.20 -13.10 17.42
CA VAL A 102 8.27 -12.21 16.26
C VAL A 102 7.71 -10.85 16.65
N THR A 103 8.35 -9.77 16.17
CA THR A 103 7.89 -8.39 16.39
C THR A 103 7.73 -7.65 15.07
N ILE A 104 7.09 -6.49 15.09
CA ILE A 104 7.01 -5.61 13.93
C ILE A 104 8.38 -4.97 13.70
N ALA A 105 8.91 -5.12 12.48
CA ALA A 105 10.18 -4.53 12.08
C ALA A 105 10.00 -3.15 11.44
N ASP A 106 8.95 -2.97 10.64
CA ASP A 106 8.56 -1.65 10.10
C ASP A 106 7.06 -1.60 9.74
N ILE A 107 6.54 -0.37 9.63
CA ILE A 107 5.28 -0.07 8.97
C ILE A 107 5.62 0.70 7.69
N LEU A 108 5.58 -0.01 6.56
CA LEU A 108 5.90 0.50 5.23
C LEU A 108 4.76 1.37 4.73
N THR A 109 5.11 2.49 4.08
CA THR A 109 4.13 3.47 3.59
C THR A 109 4.43 3.90 2.15
N THR A 110 3.40 3.93 1.31
CA THR A 110 3.40 4.67 0.04
C THR A 110 2.64 5.96 0.26
N SER A 111 3.34 7.09 0.25
CA SER A 111 2.83 8.35 0.80
C SER A 111 2.88 9.51 -0.19
N PRO A 112 1.97 10.50 -0.06
CA PRO A 112 2.08 11.77 -0.76
C PRO A 112 3.42 12.46 -0.47
N LEU A 113 3.90 13.27 -1.42
CA LEU A 113 5.13 14.04 -1.25
C LEU A 113 5.04 14.95 -0.01
N GLY A 114 6.07 14.88 0.84
CA GLY A 114 6.17 15.67 2.06
C GLY A 114 5.45 15.08 3.28
N MET A 115 4.81 13.91 3.16
CA MET A 115 4.31 13.19 4.34
C MET A 115 5.49 12.69 5.17
N THR A 116 5.42 12.87 6.49
CA THR A 116 6.43 12.37 7.42
C THR A 116 5.90 11.17 8.20
N LYS A 117 6.80 10.24 8.54
CA LYS A 117 6.54 9.05 9.35
C LYS A 117 7.47 9.11 10.57
N SER A 118 6.93 8.89 11.77
CA SER A 118 7.74 8.76 12.98
C SER A 118 8.60 7.49 12.94
N SER A 119 9.58 7.39 13.83
CA SER A 119 10.20 6.10 14.14
C SER A 119 9.14 5.11 14.66
N LEU A 120 9.40 3.82 14.46
CA LEU A 120 8.57 2.74 14.99
C LEU A 120 8.57 2.78 16.53
N ALA A 121 7.40 2.82 17.13
CA ALA A 121 7.20 2.81 18.57
C ALA A 121 6.55 1.49 19.00
N VAL A 122 7.28 0.67 19.75
CA VAL A 122 6.78 -0.60 20.32
C VAL A 122 5.89 -0.31 21.53
N ASP A 123 4.78 -1.03 21.66
CA ASP A 123 3.90 -0.94 22.83
C ASP A 123 4.62 -1.51 24.06
N PRO A 124 4.78 -0.74 25.15
CA PRO A 124 5.52 -1.18 26.33
C PRO A 124 4.87 -2.35 27.08
N ASN A 125 3.58 -2.61 26.85
CA ASN A 125 2.86 -3.72 27.48
C ASN A 125 2.69 -4.92 26.55
N TYR A 126 2.94 -4.74 25.25
CA TYR A 126 2.73 -5.75 24.22
C TYR A 126 3.82 -5.64 23.15
N GLU A 127 4.97 -6.31 23.34
CA GLU A 127 6.15 -6.19 22.46
C GLU A 127 5.88 -6.58 20.98
N GLN A 128 4.81 -7.34 20.73
CA GLN A 128 4.35 -7.71 19.39
C GLN A 128 3.58 -6.60 18.69
N ARG A 129 3.20 -5.53 19.41
CA ARG A 129 2.49 -4.38 18.87
C ARG A 129 3.44 -3.22 18.69
N ALA A 130 3.32 -2.57 17.55
CA ALA A 130 4.06 -1.36 17.26
C ALA A 130 3.18 -0.36 16.52
N SER A 131 3.62 0.89 16.51
CA SER A 131 2.90 1.97 15.85
C SER A 131 3.84 3.00 15.22
N VAL A 132 3.33 3.68 14.21
CA VAL A 132 3.93 4.88 13.64
C VAL A 132 2.89 5.98 13.57
N THR A 133 3.32 7.22 13.76
CA THR A 133 2.50 8.40 13.47
C THR A 133 2.91 8.96 12.13
N VAL A 134 1.93 9.19 11.25
CA VAL A 134 2.13 9.88 9.98
C VAL A 134 1.49 11.26 10.01
N THR A 135 2.14 12.24 9.41
CA THR A 135 1.60 13.60 9.27
C THR A 135 1.83 14.15 7.87
N TRP A 136 0.86 14.91 7.37
CA TRP A 136 0.96 15.56 6.07
C TRP A 136 0.16 16.85 6.01
N THR A 137 0.82 17.92 5.58
CA THR A 137 0.20 19.24 5.34
C THR A 137 0.32 19.54 3.84
N PRO A 138 -0.77 19.42 3.06
CA PRO A 138 -0.70 19.67 1.63
C PRO A 138 -0.42 21.14 1.31
N THR A 139 0.45 21.38 0.33
CA THR A 139 0.60 22.69 -0.30
C THR A 139 -0.54 22.98 -1.28
N ALA A 140 -0.73 24.24 -1.67
CA ALA A 140 -1.75 24.61 -2.66
C ALA A 140 -1.56 23.90 -4.00
N GLN A 141 -0.31 23.60 -4.38
CA GLN A 141 0.05 22.88 -5.61
C GLN A 141 -0.29 21.38 -5.53
N GLN A 142 -0.51 20.86 -4.33
CA GLN A 142 -0.91 19.47 -4.09
C GLN A 142 -2.43 19.34 -3.96
N ALA A 143 -3.23 20.35 -4.34
CA ALA A 143 -4.69 20.22 -4.38
C ALA A 143 -5.11 19.05 -5.29
N GLY A 144 -6.07 18.25 -4.83
CA GLY A 144 -6.55 17.06 -5.54
C GLY A 144 -6.45 15.78 -4.72
N GLN A 145 -6.65 14.64 -5.39
CA GLN A 145 -6.63 13.32 -4.77
C GLN A 145 -5.22 12.77 -4.69
N HIS A 146 -4.88 12.19 -3.54
CA HIS A 146 -3.64 11.45 -3.31
C HIS A 146 -3.94 10.10 -2.70
N ILE A 147 -3.16 9.09 -3.07
CA ILE A 147 -3.26 7.77 -2.46
C ILE A 147 -2.24 7.70 -1.31
N PHE A 148 -2.70 7.18 -0.18
CA PHE A 148 -1.86 6.81 0.94
C PHE A 148 -2.09 5.34 1.29
N CYS A 149 -1.06 4.51 1.18
CA CYS A 149 -1.13 3.08 1.50
C CYS A 149 -0.12 2.71 2.57
N PHE A 150 -0.45 1.71 3.37
CA PHE A 150 0.45 1.20 4.40
C PHE A 150 0.24 -0.29 4.66
N ARG A 151 1.31 -0.95 5.09
CA ARG A 151 1.35 -2.36 5.50
C ARG A 151 2.43 -2.56 6.56
N ALA A 152 2.27 -3.57 7.39
CA ALA A 152 3.27 -3.94 8.38
C ALA A 152 4.20 -5.02 7.83
N ALA A 153 5.48 -4.98 8.21
CA ALA A 153 6.45 -6.05 7.99
C ALA A 153 7.00 -6.50 9.34
N ASP A 154 7.07 -7.80 9.55
CA ASP A 154 7.63 -8.38 10.78
C ASP A 154 9.13 -8.70 10.66
N THR A 155 9.75 -9.16 11.75
CA THR A 155 11.17 -9.54 11.78
C THR A 155 11.53 -10.76 10.93
N ASN A 156 10.54 -11.46 10.38
CA ASN A 156 10.71 -12.55 9.43
C ASN A 156 10.43 -12.11 7.98
N ASN A 157 10.37 -10.81 7.72
CA ASN A 157 10.03 -10.19 6.43
C ASN A 157 8.65 -10.57 5.89
N ILE A 158 7.72 -11.02 6.75
CA ILE A 158 6.34 -11.27 6.32
C ILE A 158 5.53 -9.97 6.41
N GLU A 159 4.84 -9.66 5.32
CA GLU A 159 4.02 -8.47 5.20
C GLU A 159 2.53 -8.75 5.52
N SER A 160 1.86 -7.76 6.09
CA SER A 160 0.41 -7.76 6.28
C SER A 160 -0.33 -7.49 4.97
N THR A 161 -1.66 -7.69 4.96
CA THR A 161 -2.50 -7.05 3.94
C THR A 161 -2.27 -5.54 3.97
N GLN A 162 -2.14 -4.93 2.79
CA GLN A 162 -2.05 -3.48 2.64
C GLN A 162 -3.41 -2.82 2.80
N ARG A 163 -3.45 -1.68 3.48
CA ARG A 163 -4.61 -0.77 3.48
C ARG A 163 -4.26 0.50 2.71
N CYS A 164 -5.20 1.00 1.92
CA CYS A 164 -5.06 2.22 1.14
C CYS A 164 -6.25 3.15 1.37
N LEU A 165 -6.01 4.45 1.51
CA LEU A 165 -7.04 5.46 1.52
C LEU A 165 -6.71 6.58 0.54
N THR A 166 -7.75 7.32 0.16
CA THR A 166 -7.62 8.55 -0.61
C THR A 166 -7.59 9.74 0.34
N ILE A 167 -6.62 10.62 0.17
CA ILE A 167 -6.55 11.92 0.84
C ILE A 167 -6.87 13.01 -0.19
N LEU A 168 -7.95 13.76 0.03
CA LEU A 168 -8.38 14.86 -0.82
C LEU A 168 -7.87 16.19 -0.25
N ALA A 169 -6.75 16.67 -0.78
CA ALA A 169 -6.15 17.94 -0.39
C ALA A 169 -6.95 19.14 -0.94
N GLY A 170 -7.23 20.11 -0.07
CA GLY A 170 -8.13 21.23 -0.34
C GLY A 170 -9.61 20.87 -0.28
N GLY A 171 -9.95 19.60 -0.03
CA GLY A 171 -11.32 19.13 0.15
C GLY A 171 -11.81 19.28 1.59
N LYS A 172 -13.13 19.43 1.77
CA LYS A 172 -13.77 19.20 3.08
C LYS A 172 -13.92 17.69 3.29
N ASN A 173 -13.95 17.22 4.55
CA ASN A 173 -14.31 15.83 4.85
C ASN A 173 -15.68 15.50 4.25
N LEU A 174 -15.72 14.57 3.29
CA LEU A 174 -16.95 14.09 2.68
C LEU A 174 -17.24 12.70 3.22
N ASN A 175 -18.20 12.59 4.14
CA ASN A 175 -18.79 11.31 4.51
C ASN A 175 -19.55 10.75 3.32
N PHE A 176 -18.90 9.93 2.49
CA PHE A 176 -19.54 9.27 1.35
C PHE A 176 -20.33 8.05 1.80
N ASN A 177 -21.55 8.28 2.28
CA ASN A 177 -22.57 7.25 2.38
C ASN A 177 -23.41 7.18 1.09
N ARG A 178 -22.76 7.23 -0.08
CA ARG A 178 -23.42 7.01 -1.38
C ARG A 178 -22.74 5.86 -2.10
N ARG A 179 -23.44 4.72 -2.06
CA ARG A 179 -23.24 3.58 -2.94
C ARG A 179 -23.44 4.05 -4.38
N TRP A 180 -22.51 3.67 -5.26
CA TRP A 180 -22.79 3.52 -6.68
C TRP A 180 -23.36 2.11 -6.89
#